data_AF-A0A841Z4N2-F1
#
_entry.id   AF-A0A841Z4N2-F1
#
_cell.length_a   1.000
_cell.length_b   1.000
_cell.length_c   1.000
_cell.angle_alpha   90.00
_cell.angle_beta   90.00
_cell.angle_gamma   90.00
#
_symmetry.space_group_name_H-M   'P 1'
#
loop_
_entity.id
_entity.type
_entity.pdbx_description
1 polymer ?
#
loop_
_entity_poly.entity_id
_entity_poly.type
_entity_poly.pdbx_seq_one_letter_code
_entity_poly.pdbx_strand_id
1 'polypeptide(L)' 'MPEIRPVSDLRNNFTDISKIVHERSEPIFLTKNGHGDMVVMSIETYEEMCQYETRALTK' A
#
# COMPACT_ATOMS: atom_id res chain seq x y z
N MET A 1 -2.20 8.40 9.75
CA MET A 1 -3.57 8.15 9.22
C MET A 1 -3.36 7.52 7.85
N PRO A 2 -4.00 6.39 7.51
CA PRO A 2 -3.77 5.74 6.22
C PRO A 2 -4.12 6.69 5.08
N GLU A 3 -3.23 6.76 4.09
CA GLU A 3 -3.43 7.62 2.93
C GLU A 3 -4.45 6.97 1.99
N ILE A 4 -5.52 7.69 1.65
CA ILE A 4 -6.61 7.19 0.81
C ILE A 4 -6.68 8.01 -0.48
N ARG A 5 -6.63 7.34 -1.64
CA ARG A 5 -6.66 7.97 -2.96
C ARG A 5 -7.64 7.26 -3.90
N PRO A 6 -8.16 7.90 -4.95
CA PRO A 6 -8.94 7.19 -5.96
C PRO A 6 -8.03 6.35 -6.86
N VAL A 7 -8.51 5.20 -7.35
CA VAL A 7 -7.74 4.34 -8.29
C VAL A 7 -7.32 5.10 -9.54
N SER A 8 -8.10 6.10 -9.98
CA SER A 8 -7.74 6.96 -11.11
C SER A 8 -6.47 7.79 -10.88
N ASP A 9 -6.09 8.04 -9.61
CA ASP A 9 -4.90 8.82 -9.26
C ASP A 9 -3.60 8.13 -9.72
N LEU A 10 -3.60 6.80 -9.78
CA LEU A 10 -2.48 6.01 -10.28
C LEU A 10 -2.06 6.42 -11.69
N ARG A 11 -2.99 6.84 -12.55
CA ARG A 11 -2.67 7.21 -13.94
C ARG A 11 -1.76 8.44 -14.01
N ASN A 12 -2.04 9.43 -13.17
CA ASN A 12 -1.39 10.75 -13.26
C ASN A 12 -0.25 10.89 -12.26
N ASN A 13 -0.37 10.24 -11.10
CA ASN A 13 0.51 10.44 -9.96
C ASN A 13 1.31 9.17 -9.60
N PHE A 14 1.50 8.26 -10.57
CA PHE A 14 2.24 7.01 -10.35
C PHE A 14 3.61 7.24 -9.71
N THR A 15 4.39 8.21 -10.22
CA THR A 15 5.74 8.49 -9.72
C THR A 15 5.73 8.90 -8.24
N ASP A 16 4.79 9.75 -7.85
CA ASP A 16 4.67 10.21 -6.46
C ASP A 16 4.15 9.10 -5.55
N ILE A 17 3.16 8.33 -6.01
CA ILE A 17 2.65 7.15 -5.30
C ILE A 17 3.77 6.13 -5.09
N SER A 18 4.56 5.85 -6.13
CA SER A 18 5.72 4.95 -6.05
C SER A 18 6.74 5.45 -5.03
N LYS A 19 7.11 6.73 -5.05
CA LYS A 19 8.01 7.31 -4.03
C LYS A 19 7.45 7.14 -2.62
N ILE A 20 6.19 7.48 -2.41
CA ILE A 20 5.56 7.41 -1.08
C ILE A 20 5.61 5.99 -0.52
N VAL A 21 5.22 4.97 -1.31
CA VAL A 21 5.19 3.58 -0.82
C VAL A 21 6.58 3.02 -0.54
N HIS A 22 7.63 3.53 -1.20
CA HIS A 22 9.01 3.15 -0.94
C HIS A 22 9.65 3.93 0.22
N GLU A 23 9.38 5.24 0.34
CA GLU A 23 10.01 6.09 1.36
C GLU A 23 9.36 5.95 2.74
N ARG A 24 8.05 5.75 2.78
CA ARG A 24 7.32 5.66 4.04
C ARG A 24 7.15 4.24 4.55
N SER A 25 7.38 3.23 3.71
CA SER A 25 7.06 1.83 4.02
C SER A 25 5.62 1.66 4.57
N GLU A 26 4.70 2.48 4.06
CA GLU A 26 3.29 2.50 4.49
C GLU A 26 2.37 2.20 3.30
N PRO A 27 1.27 1.44 3.52
CA PRO A 27 0.30 1.15 2.48
C PRO A 27 -0.59 2.36 2.14
N ILE A 28 -0.91 2.51 0.86
CA ILE A 28 -1.90 3.46 0.36
C ILE A 28 -3.18 2.69 -0.01
N PHE A 29 -4.31 3.17 0.49
CA PHE A 29 -5.63 2.61 0.20
C PHE A 29 -6.22 3.30 -1.02
N LEU A 30 -6.63 2.51 -2.00
CA LEU A 30 -7.27 3.00 -3.21
C LEU A 30 -8.77 2.76 -3.19
N THR A 31 -9.51 3.76 -3.64
CA THR A 31 -10.96 3.75 -3.72
C THR A 31 -11.44 3.80 -5.16
N LYS A 32 -12.54 3.09 -5.42
CA LYS A 32 -13.26 3.13 -6.68
C LYS A 32 -14.71 3.48 -6.38
N ASN A 33 -15.22 4.56 -6.97
CA ASN A 33 -16.57 5.05 -6.73
C ASN A 33 -16.90 5.23 -5.22
N GLY A 34 -15.94 5.76 -4.45
CA GLY A 34 -16.10 6.02 -3.01
C GLY A 34 -16.00 4.78 -2.10
N HIS A 35 -15.76 3.59 -2.67
CA HIS A 35 -15.61 2.35 -1.92
C HIS A 35 -14.15 1.88 -1.97
N GLY A 36 -13.66 1.28 -0.89
CA GLY A 36 -12.33 0.65 -0.89
C GLY A 36 -12.26 -0.45 -1.94
N ASP A 37 -11.17 -0.48 -2.70
CA ASP A 37 -10.99 -1.38 -3.85
C ASP A 37 -9.69 -2.17 -3.74
N MET A 38 -8.56 -1.49 -3.56
CA MET A 38 -7.24 -2.13 -3.47
C MET A 38 -6.29 -1.38 -2.53
N VAL A 39 -5.17 -2.02 -2.18
CA VAL A 39 -4.08 -1.43 -1.40
C VAL A 39 -2.79 -1.54 -2.21
N VAL A 40 -1.98 -0.48 -2.20
CA VAL A 40 -0.67 -0.44 -2.86
C VAL A 40 0.40 -0.18 -1.81
N MET A 41 1.45 -0.99 -1.82
CA MET A 41 2.65 -0.83 -1.00
C MET A 41 3.88 -1.30 -1.77
N SER A 42 5.09 -1.01 -1.27
CA SER A 42 6.30 -1.55 -1.87
C SER A 42 6.39 -3.07 -1.67
N ILE A 43 7.15 -3.74 -2.54
CA ILE A 43 7.39 -5.19 -2.42
C ILE A 43 8.08 -5.52 -1.09
N GLU A 44 9.09 -4.72 -0.72
CA GLU A 44 9.82 -4.89 0.55
C GLU A 44 8.88 -4.82 1.76
N THR A 45 8.02 -3.79 1.81
CA THR A 45 7.02 -3.65 2.88
C THR A 45 6.06 -4.84 2.93
N TYR A 46 5.63 -5.36 1.77
CA TYR A 46 4.76 -6.53 1.70
C TYR A 46 5.46 -7.80 2.21
N GLU A 47 6.69 -8.05 1.77
CA GLU A 47 7.49 -9.21 2.19
C GLU A 47 7.75 -9.19 3.70
N GLU A 48 8.13 -8.04 4.25
CA GLU A 48 8.29 -7.85 5.69
C GLU A 48 7.01 -8.20 6.44
N MET A 49 5.87 -7.65 6.02
CA MET A 49 4.57 -7.92 6.64
C MET A 49 4.23 -9.42 6.63
N CYS A 50 4.37 -10.10 5.49
CA CYS A 50 4.13 -11.55 5.39
C CYS A 50 5.09 -12.36 6.28
N GLN A 51 6.34 -11.93 6.41
CA GLN A 51 7.32 -12.59 7.28
C GLN A 51 6.96 -12.44 8.76
N TYR A 52 6.50 -11.25 9.18
CA TYR A 52 6.00 -11.02 10.54
C TYR A 52 4.80 -11.91 10.86
N GLU A 53 3.83 -12.00 9.94
CA GLU A 53 2.64 -12.86 10.11
C GLU A 53 3.04 -14.33 10.27
N THR A 54 3.94 -14.83 9.42
CA THR A 54 4.44 -16.21 9.49
C THR A 54 5.12 -16.48 10.85
N ARG A 55 5.96 -15.55 11.31
CA ARG A 55 6.65 -15.68 12.60
C ARG A 55 5.70 -15.62 13.80
N ALA A 56 4.61 -14.87 13.70
CA ALA A 56 3.60 -14.79 14.75
C ALA A 56 2.80 -16.10 14.91
N LEU A 57 2.58 -16.84 13.82
CA LEU A 57 1.87 -18.13 13.83
C LEU A 57 2.72 -19.32 14.30
N THR A 58 4.05 -19.15 14.34
CA THR A 58 5.00 -20.22 14.71
C THR A 58 5.53 -20.07 16.14
N LYS A 59 5.05 -19.08 16.89
CA LYS A 59 5.32 -18.88 18.31
C LYS A 59 4.08 -19.22 19.13
#